data_AF-A0A7R9WUW2-F1
#
_entry.id   AF-A0A7R9WUW2-F1
#
_cell.length_a   1.000
_cell.length_b   1.000
_cell.length_c   1.000
_cell.angle_alpha   90.00
_cell.angle_beta   90.00
_cell.angle_gamma   90.00
#
_symmetry.space_group_name_H-M   'P 1'
#
loop_
_entity.id
_entity.type
_entity.pdbx_description
1 polymer ?
#
loop_
_entity_poly.entity_id
_entity_poly.type
_entity_poly.pdbx_seq_one_letter_code
_entity_poly.pdbx_strand_id
1 'polypeptide(L)'
;MVDAAASSDNKDSNGGSEAVKENKPRDYNPRWRGYLCMALSSLINFASISNVQAEEASGLGIASMIFGIFTFFLTLTVLTLDRSQWFVDKFSFNKAWDGKLEGYTLLFNTIWWVVGVGYTTQVNGIAYRAFNIYFSSWLCLIGAVYTLNRWSEDMDVLSISELTGLSATLKTWYTLFLASLVVLGTACDLHRYLDSHNRNDASFGVAIGVISTITAAFWIFVHYDFFPQVEEGGWLELSTSFFLILLWVVSVAIMTQDEGIAATVTGTQLGQVRSNLFSENNCTVYVVAFIDNKDQSVEIIDCDLFPRQIPGSNLYFAAWICFLASVNITFRWKAAQAIQFAHAQQKRAQDRVNQIEANSDDEADDVLDDV
;
A
#
# COMPACT_ATOMS: atom_id res chain seq x y z
N MET A 1 10.25 -63.93 -1.69
CA MET A 1 11.16 -63.53 -2.78
C MET A 1 11.64 -62.13 -2.42
N VAL A 2 12.64 -61.86 -1.58
CA VAL A 2 13.96 -62.49 -1.31
C VAL A 2 14.73 -62.79 -2.59
N ASP A 3 15.23 -61.72 -3.22
CA ASP A 3 16.39 -61.79 -4.10
C ASP A 3 17.54 -61.03 -3.43
N ALA A 4 18.50 -61.83 -2.99
CA ALA A 4 19.82 -61.40 -2.56
C ALA A 4 20.72 -61.33 -3.80
N ALA A 5 21.39 -60.20 -4.02
CA ALA A 5 22.40 -60.10 -5.07
C ALA A 5 23.62 -59.31 -4.57
N ALA A 6 24.67 -60.09 -4.33
CA ALA A 6 26.08 -59.85 -4.63
C ALA A 6 26.71 -58.49 -4.25
N SER A 7 27.41 -58.53 -3.12
CA SER A 7 28.52 -57.65 -2.77
C SER A 7 29.75 -57.98 -3.63
N SER A 8 30.13 -57.11 -4.56
CA SER A 8 31.42 -57.14 -5.25
C SER A 8 32.36 -56.08 -4.67
N ASP A 9 33.32 -56.52 -3.87
CA ASP A 9 34.47 -55.74 -3.43
C ASP A 9 35.35 -55.41 -4.64
N ASN A 10 35.31 -54.16 -5.12
CA ASN A 10 36.28 -53.66 -6.08
C ASN A 10 37.19 -52.63 -5.40
N LYS A 11 38.44 -53.05 -5.20
CA LYS A 11 39.47 -52.34 -4.45
C LYS A 11 40.33 -51.55 -5.43
N ASP A 12 39.79 -50.47 -5.98
CA ASP A 12 40.52 -49.63 -6.93
C ASP A 12 41.35 -48.56 -6.22
N SER A 13 42.64 -48.67 -6.49
CA SER A 13 43.74 -47.84 -6.05
C SER A 13 43.64 -46.40 -6.59
N ASN A 14 43.28 -45.49 -5.70
CA ASN A 14 44.09 -44.32 -5.32
C ASN A 14 44.89 -43.63 -6.45
N GLY A 15 44.18 -42.91 -7.32
CA GLY A 15 44.71 -41.79 -8.10
C GLY A 15 44.01 -40.51 -7.67
N GLY A 16 44.53 -39.85 -6.64
CA GLY A 16 43.96 -38.62 -6.04
C GLY A 16 44.04 -37.43 -7.00
N SER A 17 43.16 -37.39 -7.99
CA SER A 17 42.75 -36.16 -8.63
C SER A 17 41.86 -35.44 -7.61
N GLU A 18 42.40 -34.42 -6.93
CA GLU A 18 41.58 -33.49 -6.16
C GLU A 18 40.54 -32.93 -7.11
N ALA A 19 39.35 -33.51 -7.10
CA ALA A 19 38.23 -33.04 -7.88
C ALA A 19 38.02 -31.59 -7.46
N VAL A 20 38.42 -30.67 -8.36
CA VAL A 20 38.16 -29.25 -8.24
C VAL A 20 36.67 -29.15 -7.96
N LYS A 21 36.32 -28.84 -6.70
CA LYS A 21 34.92 -28.67 -6.30
C LYS A 21 34.40 -27.53 -7.16
N GLU A 22 33.62 -27.90 -8.16
CA GLU A 22 32.96 -26.94 -9.03
C GLU A 22 32.06 -26.11 -8.13
N ASN A 23 32.47 -24.85 -7.90
CA ASN A 23 31.74 -23.93 -7.07
C ASN A 23 30.44 -23.60 -7.79
N LYS A 24 29.36 -24.34 -7.45
CA LYS A 24 28.04 -24.04 -7.96
C LYS A 24 27.72 -22.56 -7.68
N PRO A 25 27.22 -21.81 -8.66
CA PRO A 25 26.84 -20.42 -8.46
C PRO A 25 25.88 -20.33 -7.28
N ARG A 26 26.15 -19.40 -6.36
CA ARG A 26 25.39 -19.26 -5.11
C ARG A 26 24.05 -18.60 -5.40
N ASP A 27 22.97 -19.22 -4.92
CA ASP A 27 21.63 -18.64 -4.97
C ASP A 27 21.48 -17.57 -3.89
N TYR A 28 21.33 -16.32 -4.31
CA TYR A 28 21.06 -15.18 -3.42
C TYR A 28 19.56 -15.05 -3.14
N ASN A 29 19.18 -14.44 -2.00
CA ASN A 29 17.77 -14.16 -1.73
C ASN A 29 17.17 -13.25 -2.83
N PRO A 30 16.15 -13.69 -3.59
CA PRO A 30 15.56 -12.89 -4.67
C PRO A 30 14.89 -11.60 -4.17
N ARG A 31 14.60 -11.51 -2.86
CA ARG A 31 13.88 -10.41 -2.21
C ARG A 31 14.79 -9.29 -1.71
N TRP A 32 16.10 -9.36 -1.95
CA TRP A 32 17.08 -8.34 -1.50
C TRP A 32 16.72 -6.90 -1.88
N ARG A 33 16.04 -6.70 -3.02
CA ARG A 33 15.60 -5.37 -3.47
C ARG A 33 14.59 -4.73 -2.51
N GLY A 34 13.68 -5.55 -1.96
CA GLY A 34 12.70 -5.12 -0.98
C GLY A 34 13.36 -4.69 0.33
N TYR A 35 14.31 -5.50 0.82
CA TYR A 35 15.12 -5.14 1.99
C TYR A 35 15.95 -3.88 1.77
N LEU A 36 16.57 -3.71 0.61
CA LEU A 36 17.33 -2.51 0.29
C LEU A 36 16.44 -1.26 0.25
N CYS A 37 15.24 -1.37 -0.34
CA CYS A 37 14.27 -0.27 -0.34
C CYS A 37 13.88 0.12 1.10
N MET A 38 13.55 -0.85 1.95
CA MET A 38 13.24 -0.59 3.36
C MET A 38 14.42 0.03 4.11
N ALA A 39 15.65 -0.45 3.89
CA ALA A 39 16.84 0.12 4.52
C ALA A 39 17.07 1.58 4.12
N LEU A 40 17.02 1.89 2.82
CA LEU A 40 17.22 3.25 2.34
C LEU A 40 16.10 4.20 2.79
N SER A 41 14.84 3.78 2.69
CA SER A 41 13.71 4.61 3.13
C SER A 41 13.73 4.83 4.65
N SER A 42 14.07 3.82 5.45
CA SER A 42 14.17 3.98 6.91
C SER A 42 15.34 4.87 7.34
N LEU A 43 16.45 4.85 6.60
CA LEU A 43 17.56 5.78 6.79
C LEU A 43 17.16 7.23 6.47
N ILE A 44 16.46 7.45 5.35
CA ILE A 44 15.93 8.77 4.97
C ILE A 44 14.97 9.27 6.06
N ASN A 45 14.09 8.39 6.54
CA ASN A 45 13.13 8.71 7.59
C ASN A 45 13.84 9.14 8.88
N PHE A 46 14.78 8.33 9.35
CA PHE A 46 15.60 8.62 10.53
C PHE A 46 16.35 9.95 10.40
N ALA A 47 17.11 10.14 9.31
CA ALA A 47 17.90 11.35 9.10
C ALA A 47 17.01 12.61 9.03
N SER A 48 15.86 12.51 8.36
CA SER A 48 14.92 13.62 8.24
C SER A 48 14.30 13.98 9.60
N ILE A 49 13.91 12.98 10.40
CA ILE A 49 13.37 13.20 11.74
C ILE A 49 14.44 13.79 12.67
N SER A 50 15.70 13.31 12.61
CA SER A 50 16.78 13.86 13.44
C SER A 50 17.04 15.34 13.16
N ASN A 51 16.90 15.75 11.89
CA ASN A 51 17.08 17.15 11.51
C ASN A 51 15.95 18.02 12.08
N VAL A 52 14.70 17.55 12.00
CA VAL A 52 13.53 18.26 12.56
C VAL A 52 13.59 18.33 14.10
N GLN A 53 14.08 17.28 14.78
CA GLN A 53 14.19 17.27 16.24
C GLN A 53 15.27 18.18 16.80
N ALA A 54 16.32 18.47 16.03
CA ALA A 54 17.34 19.45 16.44
C ALA A 54 16.72 20.84 16.68
N GLU A 55 15.56 21.12 16.10
CA GLU A 55 14.82 22.37 16.24
C GLU A 55 13.82 22.33 17.42
N GLU A 56 13.20 21.17 17.70
CA GLU A 56 12.22 21.01 18.79
C GLU A 56 12.30 19.65 19.48
N ALA A 57 12.68 19.66 20.76
CA ALA A 57 12.70 18.46 21.61
C ALA A 57 11.27 18.04 22.02
N SER A 58 10.54 17.40 21.11
CA SER A 58 9.25 16.76 21.40
C SER A 58 9.39 15.24 21.55
N GLY A 59 8.66 14.66 22.51
CA GLY A 59 8.61 13.19 22.69
C GLY A 59 8.05 12.46 21.47
N LEU A 60 7.21 13.14 20.67
CA LEU A 60 6.66 12.61 19.42
C LEU A 60 7.78 12.25 18.42
N GLY A 61 8.76 13.13 18.25
CA GLY A 61 9.86 12.90 17.33
C GLY A 61 10.74 11.72 17.71
N ILE A 62 10.92 11.44 19.01
CA ILE A 62 11.76 10.32 19.48
C ILE A 62 11.08 9.00 19.12
N ALA A 63 9.79 8.89 19.39
CA ALA A 63 9.01 7.71 19.02
C ALA A 63 9.02 7.49 17.50
N SER A 64 8.85 8.56 16.69
CA SER A 64 8.96 8.48 15.23
C SER A 64 10.33 8.03 14.75
N MET A 65 11.40 8.53 15.39
CA MET A 65 12.78 8.18 15.08
C MET A 65 13.07 6.69 15.29
N ILE A 66 12.49 6.10 16.35
CA ILE A 66 12.66 4.67 16.67
C ILE A 66 12.17 3.78 15.52
N PHE A 67 11.09 4.13 14.82
CA PHE A 67 10.63 3.37 13.65
C PHE A 67 11.70 3.29 12.56
N GLY A 68 12.30 4.44 12.20
CA GLY A 68 13.38 4.51 11.22
C GLY A 68 14.64 3.76 11.65
N ILE A 69 15.14 4.01 12.86
CA ILE A 69 16.36 3.38 13.40
C ILE A 69 16.20 1.86 13.44
N PHE A 70 15.13 1.38 14.06
CA PHE A 70 14.92 -0.06 14.28
C PHE A 70 14.84 -0.81 12.95
N THR A 71 14.03 -0.32 12.01
CA THR A 71 13.90 -0.96 10.69
C THR A 71 15.20 -0.88 9.88
N PHE A 72 15.94 0.23 9.97
CA PHE A 72 17.23 0.35 9.29
C PHE A 72 18.21 -0.73 9.75
N PHE A 73 18.41 -0.88 11.06
CA PHE A 73 19.31 -1.90 11.59
C PHE A 73 18.81 -3.32 11.33
N LEU A 74 17.50 -3.58 11.45
CA LEU A 74 16.92 -4.88 11.16
C LEU A 74 17.17 -5.29 9.69
N THR A 75 16.84 -4.40 8.75
CA THR A 75 16.97 -4.68 7.31
C THR A 75 18.43 -4.72 6.86
N LEU A 76 19.30 -3.88 7.42
CA LEU A 76 20.75 -3.94 7.20
C LEU A 76 21.35 -5.24 7.71
N THR A 77 20.88 -5.75 8.85
CA THR A 77 21.32 -7.04 9.39
C THR A 77 20.93 -8.17 8.44
N VAL A 78 19.67 -8.20 7.96
CA VAL A 78 19.21 -9.21 7.00
C VAL A 78 20.04 -9.15 5.70
N LEU A 79 20.26 -7.94 5.15
CA LEU A 79 21.08 -7.75 3.95
C LEU A 79 22.53 -8.20 4.15
N THR A 80 23.12 -7.90 5.31
CA THR A 80 24.50 -8.27 5.62
C THR A 80 24.63 -9.78 5.78
N LEU A 81 23.67 -10.44 6.43
CA LEU A 81 23.64 -11.89 6.56
C LEU A 81 23.46 -12.60 5.21
N ASP A 82 22.63 -12.04 4.31
CA ASP A 82 22.40 -12.60 2.97
C ASP A 82 23.60 -12.39 2.03
N ARG A 83 24.30 -11.26 2.13
CA ARG A 83 25.38 -10.88 1.20
C ARG A 83 26.78 -11.22 1.67
N SER A 84 27.02 -11.31 2.97
CA SER A 84 28.33 -11.65 3.52
C SER A 84 28.62 -13.13 3.32
N GLN A 85 29.70 -13.43 2.60
CA GLN A 85 30.10 -14.81 2.33
C GLN A 85 30.33 -15.61 3.62
N TRP A 86 30.88 -14.94 4.64
CA TRP A 86 31.22 -15.53 5.92
C TRP A 86 30.00 -15.98 6.72
N PHE A 87 28.88 -15.25 6.62
CA PHE A 87 27.68 -15.55 7.38
C PHE A 87 26.80 -16.60 6.71
N VAL A 88 26.69 -16.60 5.38
CA VAL A 88 25.79 -17.52 4.65
C VAL A 88 26.09 -19.00 4.93
N ASP A 89 27.36 -19.36 5.11
CA ASP A 89 27.74 -20.74 5.43
C ASP A 89 27.39 -21.15 6.86
N LYS A 90 27.19 -20.18 7.76
CA LYS A 90 26.81 -20.40 9.17
C LYS A 90 25.31 -20.27 9.38
N PHE A 91 24.68 -19.34 8.67
CA PHE A 91 23.29 -18.99 8.86
C PHE A 91 22.74 -18.40 7.55
N SER A 92 21.69 -19.03 7.03
CA SER A 92 20.95 -18.53 5.89
C SER A 92 19.53 -18.25 6.32
N PHE A 93 19.11 -16.99 6.24
CA PHE A 93 17.78 -16.54 6.67
C PHE A 93 16.66 -17.28 5.93
N ASN A 94 16.88 -17.57 4.64
CA ASN A 94 15.95 -18.32 3.79
C ASN A 94 15.85 -19.81 4.17
N LYS A 95 16.88 -20.37 4.80
CA LYS A 95 16.91 -21.78 5.22
C LYS A 95 16.55 -21.96 6.70
N ALA A 96 16.71 -20.91 7.51
CA ALA A 96 16.38 -20.94 8.92
C ALA A 96 14.88 -21.19 9.10
N TRP A 97 14.55 -22.32 9.74
CA TRP A 97 13.17 -22.77 9.95
C TRP A 97 12.35 -22.83 8.66
N ASP A 98 12.95 -23.35 7.58
CA ASP A 98 12.32 -23.44 6.27
C ASP A 98 11.82 -22.08 5.75
N GLY A 99 12.55 -21.00 6.07
CA GLY A 99 12.22 -19.64 5.67
C GLY A 99 11.09 -18.97 6.48
N LYS A 100 10.52 -19.65 7.49
CA LYS A 100 9.49 -19.07 8.37
C LYS A 100 10.00 -17.89 9.19
N LEU A 101 11.27 -17.93 9.59
CA LEU A 101 11.89 -16.82 10.34
C LEU A 101 11.87 -15.51 9.53
N GLU A 102 12.10 -15.61 8.22
CA GLU A 102 12.01 -14.47 7.31
C GLU A 102 10.59 -13.93 7.24
N GLY A 103 9.61 -14.82 7.09
CA GLY A 103 8.19 -14.47 7.10
C GLY A 103 7.76 -13.75 8.37
N TYR A 104 8.12 -14.27 9.55
CA TYR A 104 7.79 -13.62 10.83
C TYR A 104 8.43 -12.24 10.95
N THR A 105 9.65 -12.08 10.47
CA THR A 105 10.36 -10.80 10.48
C THR A 105 9.69 -9.78 9.55
N LEU A 106 9.28 -10.21 8.35
CA LEU A 106 8.56 -9.37 7.38
C LEU A 106 7.15 -9.01 7.84
N LEU A 107 6.44 -9.96 8.47
CA LEU A 107 5.13 -9.73 9.07
C LEU A 107 5.24 -8.73 10.22
N PHE A 108 6.20 -8.93 11.12
CA PHE A 108 6.50 -7.97 12.18
C PHE A 108 6.78 -6.58 11.62
N ASN A 109 7.67 -6.47 10.62
CA ASN A 109 8.03 -5.18 10.03
C ASN A 109 6.85 -4.52 9.30
N THR A 110 5.96 -5.30 8.69
CA THR A 110 4.72 -4.79 8.09
C THR A 110 3.80 -4.20 9.16
N ILE A 111 3.51 -4.95 10.23
CA ILE A 111 2.68 -4.46 11.35
C ILE A 111 3.31 -3.24 12.00
N TRP A 112 4.63 -3.27 12.21
CA TRP A 112 5.43 -2.18 12.75
C TRP A 112 5.25 -0.89 11.94
N TRP A 113 5.32 -0.97 10.60
CA TRP A 113 5.13 0.20 9.74
C TRP A 113 3.68 0.60 9.53
N VAL A 114 2.69 -0.29 9.72
CA VAL A 114 1.29 0.14 9.78
C VAL A 114 1.09 1.09 10.95
N VAL A 115 1.60 0.72 12.14
CA VAL A 115 1.57 1.59 13.32
C VAL A 115 2.44 2.83 13.10
N GLY A 116 3.65 2.67 12.55
CA GLY A 116 4.59 3.75 12.30
C GLY A 116 4.06 4.80 11.33
N VAL A 117 3.44 4.40 10.22
CA VAL A 117 2.77 5.33 9.29
C VAL A 117 1.63 6.03 10.00
N GLY A 118 0.73 5.30 10.68
CA GLY A 118 -0.38 5.90 11.43
C GLY A 118 0.09 6.95 12.44
N TYR A 119 1.13 6.64 13.21
CA TYR A 119 1.69 7.53 14.23
C TYR A 119 2.45 8.73 13.63
N THR A 120 3.24 8.54 12.58
CA THR A 120 4.05 9.62 11.98
C THR A 120 3.22 10.56 11.13
N THR A 121 2.15 10.06 10.52
CA THR A 121 1.29 10.79 9.55
C THR A 121 -0.10 11.15 10.10
N GLN A 122 -0.35 10.96 11.40
CA GLN A 122 -1.52 11.53 12.09
C GLN A 122 -1.52 13.06 12.03
N VAL A 123 -2.66 13.71 12.19
CA VAL A 123 -2.79 15.18 12.21
C VAL A 123 -1.84 15.75 13.27
N ASN A 124 -1.09 16.80 12.92
CA ASN A 124 0.03 17.36 13.71
C ASN A 124 1.23 16.42 13.90
N GLY A 125 1.26 15.28 13.21
CA GLY A 125 2.36 14.35 13.16
C GLY A 125 3.60 14.93 12.50
N ILE A 126 4.77 14.40 12.88
CA ILE A 126 6.07 14.90 12.39
C ILE A 126 6.23 14.79 10.87
N ALA A 127 5.51 13.89 10.21
CA ALA A 127 5.57 13.73 8.76
C ALA A 127 5.09 14.97 7.99
N TYR A 128 4.21 15.78 8.58
CA TYR A 128 3.73 17.02 7.94
C TYR A 128 4.74 18.16 8.00
N ARG A 129 5.78 18.02 8.83
CA ARG A 129 6.86 19.01 8.92
C ARG A 129 7.83 18.91 7.76
N ALA A 130 8.03 17.70 7.21
CA ALA A 130 8.94 17.47 6.10
C ALA A 130 8.43 16.33 5.21
N PHE A 131 8.25 16.62 3.93
CA PHE A 131 7.80 15.62 2.94
C PHE A 131 8.66 14.36 2.89
N ASN A 132 9.97 14.49 3.11
CA ASN A 132 10.86 13.34 3.13
C ASN A 132 10.44 12.33 4.20
N ILE A 133 9.97 12.78 5.38
CA ILE A 133 9.47 11.90 6.44
C ILE A 133 8.18 11.22 5.97
N TYR A 134 7.25 11.99 5.41
CA TYR A 134 5.98 11.45 4.90
C TYR A 134 6.19 10.34 3.87
N PHE A 135 6.91 10.63 2.78
CA PHE A 135 7.10 9.66 1.70
C PHE A 135 7.98 8.49 2.12
N SER A 136 9.00 8.71 2.94
CA SER A 136 9.84 7.61 3.42
C SER A 136 9.10 6.65 4.36
N SER A 137 8.19 7.15 5.22
CA SER A 137 7.33 6.29 6.06
C SER A 137 6.44 5.40 5.19
N TRP A 138 5.76 5.98 4.20
CA TRP A 138 4.91 5.23 3.27
C TRP A 138 5.71 4.23 2.41
N LEU A 139 6.89 4.63 1.91
CA LEU A 139 7.77 3.72 1.17
C LEU A 139 8.28 2.55 2.02
N CYS A 140 8.54 2.75 3.31
CA CYS A 140 8.89 1.66 4.22
C CYS A 140 7.75 0.65 4.34
N LEU A 141 6.51 1.13 4.53
CA LEU A 141 5.33 0.26 4.60
C LEU A 141 5.11 -0.50 3.28
N ILE A 142 5.14 0.20 2.14
CA ILE A 142 4.99 -0.41 0.81
C ILE A 142 6.09 -1.44 0.56
N GLY A 143 7.34 -1.11 0.92
CA GLY A 143 8.47 -2.02 0.83
C GLY A 143 8.29 -3.27 1.69
N ALA A 144 7.79 -3.12 2.92
CA ALA A 144 7.50 -4.25 3.81
C ALA A 144 6.40 -5.16 3.26
N VAL A 145 5.26 -4.58 2.84
CA VAL A 145 4.14 -5.33 2.24
C VAL A 145 4.57 -6.03 0.95
N TYR A 146 5.31 -5.35 0.07
CA TYR A 146 5.84 -5.93 -1.16
C TYR A 146 6.76 -7.13 -0.89
N THR A 147 7.69 -6.97 0.06
CA THR A 147 8.65 -8.02 0.39
C THR A 147 7.96 -9.20 1.07
N LEU A 148 7.00 -8.94 1.96
CA LEU A 148 6.16 -9.96 2.57
C LEU A 148 5.35 -10.73 1.52
N ASN A 149 4.71 -10.03 0.58
CA ASN A 149 3.96 -10.67 -0.50
C ASN A 149 4.83 -11.61 -1.35
N ARG A 150 6.02 -11.14 -1.75
CA ARG A 150 7.00 -11.96 -2.48
C ARG A 150 7.42 -13.19 -1.69
N TRP A 151 7.64 -13.03 -0.39
CA TRP A 151 7.96 -14.16 0.48
C TRP A 151 6.79 -15.15 0.56
N SER A 152 5.55 -14.67 0.67
CA SER A 152 4.36 -15.53 0.68
C SER A 152 4.23 -16.34 -0.61
N GLU A 153 4.41 -15.70 -1.77
CA GLU A 153 4.40 -16.36 -3.10
C GLU A 153 5.45 -17.48 -3.18
N ASP A 154 6.66 -17.23 -2.67
CA ASP A 154 7.75 -18.23 -2.70
C ASP A 154 7.55 -19.39 -1.71
N MET A 155 6.73 -19.20 -0.67
CA MET A 155 6.46 -20.18 0.39
C MET A 155 5.13 -20.92 0.23
N ASP A 156 4.42 -20.69 -0.89
CA ASP A 156 3.06 -21.23 -1.12
C ASP A 156 2.11 -20.88 0.04
N VAL A 157 2.30 -19.69 0.61
CA VAL A 157 1.42 -19.09 1.62
C VAL A 157 0.56 -18.05 0.90
N LEU A 158 -0.70 -17.92 1.33
CA LEU A 158 -1.68 -16.98 0.78
C LEU A 158 -1.05 -15.63 0.40
N SER A 159 -0.88 -15.42 -0.90
CA SER A 159 -0.30 -14.20 -1.46
C SER A 159 -1.40 -13.16 -1.71
N ILE A 160 -1.05 -11.87 -1.74
CA ILE A 160 -1.98 -10.79 -2.12
C ILE A 160 -2.44 -10.98 -3.56
N SER A 161 -1.58 -11.52 -4.44
CA SER A 161 -1.93 -11.81 -5.82
C SER A 161 -2.98 -12.91 -5.93
N GLU A 162 -2.91 -13.98 -5.13
CA GLU A 162 -3.98 -14.97 -5.01
C GLU A 162 -5.25 -14.40 -4.39
N LEU A 163 -5.10 -13.70 -3.25
CA LEU A 163 -6.21 -13.09 -2.50
C LEU A 163 -7.02 -12.11 -3.37
N THR A 164 -6.33 -11.34 -4.20
CA THR A 164 -6.97 -10.33 -5.07
C THR A 164 -7.19 -10.80 -6.51
N GLY A 165 -6.78 -12.01 -6.83
CA GLY A 165 -6.78 -12.58 -8.19
C GLY A 165 -8.07 -13.29 -8.59
N LEU A 166 -9.05 -13.39 -7.67
CA LEU A 166 -10.33 -14.08 -7.92
C LEU A 166 -11.14 -13.40 -9.03
N SER A 167 -11.07 -12.08 -9.15
CA SER A 167 -11.76 -11.33 -10.18
C SER A 167 -10.97 -10.13 -10.68
N ALA A 168 -11.35 -9.61 -11.85
CA ALA A 168 -10.67 -8.48 -12.48
C ALA A 168 -10.79 -7.17 -11.68
N THR A 169 -11.84 -7.01 -10.86
CA THR A 169 -12.13 -5.78 -10.10
C THR A 169 -11.69 -5.87 -8.64
N LEU A 170 -11.55 -7.07 -8.06
CA LEU A 170 -11.28 -7.30 -6.63
C LEU A 170 -10.07 -6.54 -6.11
N LYS A 171 -8.94 -6.55 -6.83
CA LYS A 171 -7.75 -5.77 -6.45
C LYS A 171 -8.05 -4.28 -6.26
N THR A 172 -8.92 -3.72 -7.10
CA THR A 172 -9.27 -2.31 -7.03
C THR A 172 -10.25 -2.04 -5.89
N TRP A 173 -11.13 -2.99 -5.56
CA TRP A 173 -11.98 -2.90 -4.35
C TRP A 173 -11.16 -2.90 -3.06
N TYR A 174 -10.13 -3.74 -2.96
CA TYR A 174 -9.18 -3.67 -1.84
C TYR A 174 -8.45 -2.32 -1.76
N THR A 175 -8.06 -1.78 -2.91
CA THR A 175 -7.42 -0.45 -2.98
C THR A 175 -8.37 0.64 -2.46
N LEU A 176 -9.63 0.62 -2.89
CA LEU A 176 -10.67 1.53 -2.41
C LEU A 176 -10.92 1.37 -0.91
N PHE A 177 -11.01 0.12 -0.42
CA PHE A 177 -11.23 -0.19 0.99
C PHE A 177 -10.11 0.40 1.88
N LEU A 178 -8.85 0.11 1.54
CA LEU A 178 -7.71 0.61 2.31
C LEU A 178 -7.58 2.13 2.27
N ALA A 179 -7.78 2.74 1.09
CA ALA A 179 -7.75 4.20 0.96
C ALA A 179 -8.91 4.86 1.73
N SER A 180 -10.10 4.26 1.72
CA SER A 180 -11.26 4.76 2.47
C SER A 180 -11.05 4.69 3.97
N LEU A 181 -10.34 3.67 4.47
CA LEU A 181 -9.92 3.60 5.88
C LEU A 181 -8.95 4.72 6.25
N VAL A 182 -8.02 5.09 5.35
CA VAL A 182 -7.10 6.22 5.57
C VAL A 182 -7.88 7.54 5.58
N VAL A 183 -8.84 7.74 4.68
CA VAL A 183 -9.74 8.91 4.69
C VAL A 183 -10.51 8.98 6.01
N LEU A 184 -11.16 7.87 6.40
CA LEU A 184 -11.93 7.77 7.63
C LEU A 184 -11.07 8.09 8.86
N GLY A 185 -9.91 7.44 8.99
CA GLY A 185 -9.00 7.63 10.12
C GLY A 185 -8.49 9.06 10.20
N THR A 186 -8.05 9.63 9.07
CA THR A 186 -7.53 11.00 9.02
C THR A 186 -8.63 12.02 9.29
N ALA A 187 -9.84 11.84 8.76
CA ALA A 187 -10.96 12.73 9.02
C ALA A 187 -11.44 12.66 10.49
N CYS A 188 -11.47 11.47 11.09
CA CYS A 188 -11.75 11.28 12.52
C CYS A 188 -10.72 11.97 13.41
N ASP A 189 -9.44 11.86 13.05
CA ASP A 189 -8.35 12.52 13.78
C ASP A 189 -8.46 14.04 13.65
N LEU A 190 -8.68 14.52 12.43
CA LEU A 190 -8.85 15.93 12.14
C LEU A 190 -10.06 16.55 12.86
N HIS A 191 -11.15 15.80 12.98
CA HIS A 191 -12.35 16.21 13.71
C HIS A 191 -12.08 16.55 15.20
N ARG A 192 -10.98 16.06 15.79
CA ARG A 192 -10.57 16.39 17.16
C ARG A 192 -9.83 17.73 17.27
N TYR A 193 -9.19 18.17 16.18
CA TYR A 193 -8.31 19.33 16.18
C TYR A 193 -8.91 20.57 15.50
N LEU A 194 -10.00 20.41 14.75
CA LEU A 194 -10.67 21.52 14.07
C LEU A 194 -11.66 22.26 14.98
N ASP A 195 -11.72 23.58 14.79
CA ASP A 195 -12.75 24.44 15.36
C ASP A 195 -14.16 24.05 14.91
N SER A 196 -15.17 24.54 15.63
CA SER A 196 -16.59 24.28 15.36
C SER A 196 -17.01 24.59 13.91
N HIS A 197 -16.39 25.57 13.25
CA HIS A 197 -16.69 25.93 11.86
C HIS A 197 -16.27 24.83 10.87
N ASN A 198 -15.03 24.34 10.96
CA ASN A 198 -14.47 23.35 10.02
C ASN A 198 -14.79 21.90 10.42
N ARG A 199 -15.37 21.70 11.60
CA ARG A 199 -15.78 20.40 12.11
C ARG A 199 -16.81 19.71 11.22
N ASN A 200 -17.63 20.48 10.50
CA ASN A 200 -18.60 19.98 9.53
C ASN A 200 -17.90 19.28 8.36
N ASP A 201 -16.83 19.85 7.83
CA ASP A 201 -16.08 19.28 6.71
C ASP A 201 -15.39 17.98 7.12
N ALA A 202 -14.78 17.94 8.31
CA ALA A 202 -14.22 16.69 8.82
C ALA A 202 -15.31 15.63 9.04
N SER A 203 -16.51 16.03 9.48
CA SER A 203 -17.65 15.10 9.61
C SER A 203 -18.10 14.56 8.26
N PHE A 204 -18.09 15.41 7.23
CA PHE A 204 -18.33 15.00 5.85
C PHE A 204 -17.29 13.99 5.39
N GLY A 205 -16.00 14.25 5.60
CA GLY A 205 -14.92 13.30 5.31
C GLY A 205 -15.08 11.95 6.02
N VAL A 206 -15.49 11.95 7.30
CA VAL A 206 -15.81 10.73 8.05
C VAL A 206 -16.97 9.98 7.39
N ALA A 207 -18.06 10.67 7.05
CA ALA A 207 -19.22 10.05 6.43
C ALA A 207 -18.87 9.39 5.09
N ILE A 208 -18.15 10.09 4.22
CA ILE A 208 -17.70 9.57 2.91
C ILE A 208 -16.75 8.38 3.09
N GLY A 209 -15.83 8.45 4.05
CA GLY A 209 -14.93 7.36 4.41
C GLY A 209 -15.69 6.11 4.87
N VAL A 210 -16.70 6.27 5.74
CA VAL A 210 -17.55 5.15 6.20
C VAL A 210 -18.32 4.51 5.04
N ILE A 211 -19.01 5.32 4.23
CA ILE A 211 -19.80 4.84 3.09
C ILE A 211 -18.92 4.04 2.13
N SER A 212 -17.76 4.58 1.77
CA SER A 212 -16.85 3.93 0.81
C SER A 212 -16.20 2.67 1.40
N THR A 213 -15.86 2.67 2.70
CA THR A 213 -15.32 1.50 3.39
C THR A 213 -16.32 0.35 3.44
N ILE A 214 -17.57 0.62 3.85
CA ILE A 214 -18.63 -0.40 3.92
C ILE A 214 -18.94 -0.94 2.52
N THR A 215 -19.05 -0.05 1.53
CA THR A 215 -19.35 -0.45 0.15
C THR A 215 -18.23 -1.33 -0.43
N ALA A 216 -16.97 -0.94 -0.23
CA ALA A 216 -15.84 -1.72 -0.68
C ALA A 216 -15.74 -3.07 0.05
N ALA A 217 -15.97 -3.11 1.37
CA ALA A 217 -16.00 -4.35 2.14
C ALA A 217 -17.11 -5.30 1.66
N PHE A 218 -18.30 -4.77 1.40
CA PHE A 218 -19.42 -5.55 0.83
C PHE A 218 -19.01 -6.22 -0.49
N TRP A 219 -18.43 -5.46 -1.43
CA TRP A 219 -17.99 -6.03 -2.71
C TRP A 219 -16.84 -7.01 -2.57
N ILE A 220 -15.89 -6.77 -1.67
CA ILE A 220 -14.85 -7.76 -1.34
C ILE A 220 -15.51 -9.07 -0.90
N PHE A 221 -16.51 -9.04 -0.02
CA PHE A 221 -17.22 -10.25 0.41
C PHE A 221 -18.04 -10.91 -0.71
N VAL A 222 -18.62 -10.14 -1.63
CA VAL A 222 -19.28 -10.69 -2.83
C VAL A 222 -18.29 -11.48 -3.69
N HIS A 223 -17.09 -10.95 -3.93
CA HIS A 223 -16.02 -11.63 -4.69
C HIS A 223 -15.47 -12.90 -4.01
N TYR A 224 -15.75 -13.09 -2.71
CA TYR A 224 -15.44 -14.34 -1.98
C TYR A 224 -16.66 -15.27 -1.85
N ASP A 225 -17.74 -15.02 -2.59
CA ASP A 225 -18.96 -15.83 -2.59
C ASP A 225 -19.66 -15.92 -1.21
N PHE A 226 -19.51 -14.90 -0.35
CA PHE A 226 -20.30 -14.81 0.89
C PHE A 226 -21.79 -14.50 0.62
N PHE A 227 -22.10 -13.97 -0.57
CA PHE A 227 -23.44 -13.55 -0.99
C PHE A 227 -23.77 -14.13 -2.38
N PRO A 228 -24.15 -15.42 -2.48
CA PRO A 228 -24.35 -16.11 -3.77
C PRO A 228 -25.52 -15.55 -4.60
N GLN A 229 -26.32 -14.66 -4.03
CA GLN A 229 -27.43 -13.98 -4.71
C GLN A 229 -26.96 -12.80 -5.59
N VAL A 230 -25.72 -12.34 -5.40
CA VAL A 230 -25.15 -11.18 -6.09
C VAL A 230 -24.05 -11.67 -7.03
N GLU A 231 -24.28 -11.53 -8.33
CA GLU A 231 -23.31 -11.92 -9.36
C GLU A 231 -22.13 -10.93 -9.40
N GLU A 232 -20.91 -11.44 -9.28
CA GLU A 232 -19.69 -10.69 -9.52
C GLU A 232 -19.60 -10.25 -11.00
N GLY A 233 -19.16 -9.03 -11.28
CA GLY A 233 -19.18 -8.49 -12.63
C GLY A 233 -20.58 -8.16 -13.16
N GLY A 234 -21.63 -8.24 -12.34
CA GLY A 234 -22.99 -7.88 -12.74
C GLY A 234 -23.24 -6.37 -12.88
N TRP A 235 -24.45 -6.01 -13.33
CA TRP A 235 -24.89 -4.61 -13.45
C TRP A 235 -24.94 -3.86 -12.11
N LEU A 236 -25.14 -4.58 -11.00
CA LEU A 236 -25.13 -4.00 -9.66
C LEU A 236 -23.75 -3.44 -9.29
N GLU A 237 -22.68 -4.15 -9.66
CA GLU A 237 -21.29 -3.73 -9.41
C GLU A 237 -20.99 -2.45 -10.17
N LEU A 238 -21.34 -2.41 -11.46
CA LEU A 238 -21.20 -1.22 -12.30
C LEU A 238 -22.01 -0.02 -11.77
N SER A 239 -23.25 -0.25 -11.34
CA SER A 239 -24.10 0.82 -10.82
C SER A 239 -23.51 1.38 -9.52
N THR A 240 -22.96 0.51 -8.66
CA THR A 240 -22.31 0.91 -7.42
C THR A 240 -21.01 1.67 -7.69
N SER A 241 -20.18 1.21 -8.64
CA SER A 241 -18.95 1.93 -9.00
C SER A 241 -19.24 3.30 -9.60
N PHE A 242 -20.28 3.42 -10.44
CA PHE A 242 -20.72 4.72 -10.97
C PHE A 242 -21.21 5.66 -9.88
N PHE A 243 -22.00 5.16 -8.92
CA PHE A 243 -22.41 5.93 -7.74
C PHE A 243 -21.20 6.44 -6.93
N LEU A 244 -20.21 5.56 -6.69
CA LEU A 244 -18.98 5.94 -5.99
C LEU A 244 -18.16 6.98 -6.76
N ILE A 245 -18.10 6.91 -8.10
CA ILE A 245 -17.46 7.94 -8.91
C ILE A 245 -18.13 9.30 -8.67
N LEU A 246 -19.46 9.38 -8.77
CA LEU A 246 -20.19 10.63 -8.52
C LEU A 246 -19.96 11.16 -7.09
N LEU A 247 -20.03 10.26 -6.11
CA LEU A 247 -19.76 10.58 -4.70
C LEU A 247 -18.36 11.15 -4.52
N TRP A 248 -17.33 10.52 -5.11
CA TRP A 248 -15.95 10.96 -4.98
C TRP A 248 -15.62 12.19 -5.82
N VAL A 249 -16.28 12.46 -6.95
CA VAL A 249 -16.15 13.74 -7.67
C VAL A 249 -16.56 14.90 -6.76
N VAL A 250 -17.73 14.81 -6.12
CA VAL A 250 -18.21 15.83 -5.18
C VAL A 250 -17.30 15.91 -3.96
N SER A 251 -16.90 14.76 -3.41
CA SER A 251 -16.09 14.71 -2.20
C SER A 251 -14.70 15.30 -2.40
N VAL A 252 -14.02 14.95 -3.50
CA VAL A 252 -12.73 15.55 -3.86
C VAL A 252 -12.90 17.06 -4.09
N ALA A 253 -13.91 17.48 -4.85
CA ALA A 253 -14.14 18.91 -5.10
C ALA A 253 -14.31 19.72 -3.80
N ILE A 254 -15.08 19.22 -2.83
CA ILE A 254 -15.29 19.91 -1.54
C ILE A 254 -14.04 19.83 -0.66
N MET A 255 -13.44 18.65 -0.51
CA MET A 255 -12.35 18.44 0.44
C MET A 255 -11.06 19.12 -0.02
N THR A 256 -10.84 19.22 -1.34
CA THR A 256 -9.60 19.77 -1.93
C THR A 256 -9.78 21.17 -2.51
N GLN A 257 -10.91 21.84 -2.28
CA GLN A 257 -11.05 23.26 -2.62
C GLN A 257 -10.09 24.11 -1.78
N ASP A 258 -9.88 25.36 -2.16
CA ASP A 258 -9.13 26.31 -1.34
C ASP A 258 -9.76 26.39 0.06
N GLU A 259 -8.93 26.31 1.11
CA GLU A 259 -9.35 26.22 2.53
C GLU A 259 -10.04 24.91 2.94
N GLY A 260 -10.23 23.96 2.01
CA GLY A 260 -10.73 22.63 2.31
C GLY A 260 -9.80 21.84 3.24
N ILE A 261 -10.37 20.89 3.98
CA ILE A 261 -9.66 20.04 4.95
C ILE A 261 -8.56 19.16 4.32
N ALA A 262 -8.55 19.03 3.01
CA ALA A 262 -7.54 18.34 2.23
C ALA A 262 -6.94 19.24 1.14
N ALA A 263 -6.99 20.57 1.28
CA ALA A 263 -6.53 21.51 0.24
C ALA A 263 -5.06 21.36 -0.14
N THR A 264 -4.21 20.97 0.82
CA THR A 264 -2.75 20.95 0.63
C THR A 264 -2.08 19.72 1.21
N VAL A 265 -0.97 19.35 0.56
CA VAL A 265 -0.09 18.27 1.02
C VAL A 265 0.90 18.79 2.08
N THR A 266 1.20 20.09 2.09
CA THR A 266 2.00 20.74 3.14
C THR A 266 1.10 21.49 4.11
N GLY A 267 1.28 21.27 5.41
CA GLY A 267 1.04 22.35 6.36
C GLY A 267 2.17 23.35 6.18
N THR A 268 1.87 24.58 5.73
CA THR A 268 2.87 25.64 5.52
C THR A 268 3.38 26.21 6.84
N GLN A 269 4.05 25.43 7.71
CA GLN A 269 4.49 25.84 9.06
C GLN A 269 4.58 27.35 9.17
N LEU A 270 3.60 27.98 9.82
CA LEU A 270 3.50 29.42 9.94
C LEU A 270 4.79 29.84 10.62
N GLY A 271 5.77 30.25 9.81
CA GLY A 271 7.17 29.99 10.08
C GLY A 271 7.46 30.51 11.45
N GLN A 272 7.65 29.59 12.40
CA GLN A 272 7.50 29.79 13.85
C GLN A 272 8.07 31.15 14.19
N VAL A 273 7.22 32.18 14.14
CA VAL A 273 7.69 33.53 14.38
C VAL A 273 7.95 33.43 15.86
N ARG A 274 9.24 33.46 16.25
CA ARG A 274 9.67 33.63 17.64
C ARG A 274 9.25 35.01 18.15
N SER A 275 8.02 35.43 17.86
CA SER A 275 7.35 36.48 18.59
C SER A 275 6.89 35.82 19.90
N ASN A 276 7.16 36.50 21.01
CA ASN A 276 6.53 36.20 22.29
C ASN A 276 5.03 36.48 22.15
N LEU A 277 4.33 35.55 21.51
CA LEU A 277 2.91 35.62 21.25
C LEU A 277 2.18 35.32 22.55
N PHE A 278 1.80 36.38 23.25
CA PHE A 278 0.86 36.30 24.35
C PHE A 278 -0.52 36.07 23.74
N SER A 279 -0.99 34.83 23.77
CA SER A 279 -2.39 34.51 23.48
C SER A 279 -3.21 34.82 24.73
N GLU A 280 -3.99 35.90 24.65
CA GLU A 280 -5.03 36.21 25.62
C GLU A 280 -6.37 35.66 25.10
N ASN A 281 -7.29 35.31 26.00
CA ASN A 281 -8.45 34.41 25.83
C ASN A 281 -9.48 34.69 24.69
N ASN A 282 -9.21 35.60 23.75
CA ASN A 282 -10.13 36.02 22.68
C ASN A 282 -9.57 35.86 21.26
N CYS A 283 -8.63 34.92 21.03
CA CYS A 283 -8.13 34.59 19.69
C CYS A 283 -7.60 35.80 18.88
N THR A 284 -7.03 36.79 19.57
CA THR A 284 -6.24 37.86 18.93
C THR A 284 -4.77 37.54 19.12
N VAL A 285 -4.07 37.35 18.01
CA VAL A 285 -2.63 37.07 17.96
C VAL A 285 -1.92 38.41 17.82
N TYR A 286 -1.25 38.86 18.88
CA TYR A 286 -0.46 40.09 18.86
C TYR A 286 0.90 39.83 18.20
N VAL A 287 1.03 40.18 16.92
CA VAL A 287 2.34 40.10 16.26
C VAL A 287 3.11 41.37 16.58
N VAL A 288 4.09 41.25 17.47
CA VAL A 288 5.05 42.32 17.73
C VAL A 288 6.15 42.23 16.67
N ALA A 289 6.04 43.04 15.62
CA ALA A 289 7.10 43.20 14.64
C ALA A 289 8.14 44.21 15.17
N PHE A 290 9.40 43.80 15.23
CA PHE A 290 10.50 44.70 15.57
C PHE A 290 11.05 45.30 14.27
N ILE A 291 10.69 46.55 13.98
CA ILE A 291 11.28 47.30 12.87
C ILE A 291 12.40 48.17 13.46
N ASP A 292 13.65 47.89 13.05
CA ASP A 292 14.83 48.71 13.32
C ASP A 292 15.10 49.10 14.79
N ASN A 293 14.95 48.14 15.72
CA ASN A 293 15.36 48.26 17.13
C ASN A 293 14.80 49.46 17.93
N LYS A 294 13.86 50.23 17.39
CA LYS A 294 13.39 51.47 18.04
C LYS A 294 11.88 51.65 18.11
N ASP A 295 11.10 51.04 17.23
CA ASP A 295 9.64 51.11 17.29
C ASP A 295 9.01 49.71 17.30
N GLN A 296 8.22 49.44 18.34
CA GLN A 296 7.33 48.28 18.41
C GLN A 296 6.00 48.67 17.77
N SER A 297 5.75 48.22 16.55
CA SER A 297 4.38 48.21 16.02
C SER A 297 3.73 46.90 16.45
N VAL A 298 2.69 47.01 17.28
CA VAL A 298 1.80 45.88 17.59
C VAL A 298 0.75 45.83 16.48
N GLU A 299 0.87 44.87 15.58
CA GLU A 299 -0.19 44.59 14.61
C GLU A 299 -1.12 43.54 15.20
N ILE A 300 -2.39 43.89 15.37
CA ILE A 300 -3.42 42.95 15.76
C ILE A 300 -3.89 42.29 14.46
N ILE A 301 -3.38 41.10 14.20
CA ILE A 301 -3.84 40.29 13.08
C ILE A 301 -4.95 39.40 13.62
N ASP A 302 -6.13 39.51 13.02
CA ASP A 302 -7.24 38.62 13.31
C ASP A 302 -6.81 37.17 13.00
N CYS A 303 -7.07 36.24 13.92
CA CYS A 303 -6.75 34.83 13.74
C CYS A 303 -7.39 34.25 12.47
N ASP A 304 -8.53 34.80 12.05
CA ASP A 304 -9.23 34.37 10.84
C ASP A 304 -8.49 34.78 9.55
N LEU A 305 -7.55 35.73 9.62
CA LEU A 305 -6.71 36.13 8.49
C LEU A 305 -5.45 35.27 8.33
N PHE A 306 -5.10 34.47 9.35
CA PHE A 306 -3.99 33.53 9.20
C PHE A 306 -4.49 32.33 8.38
N PRO A 307 -3.79 31.95 7.30
CA PRO A 307 -4.17 30.78 6.52
C PRO A 307 -4.16 29.57 7.44
N ARG A 308 -5.36 29.06 7.76
CA ARG A 308 -5.56 27.88 8.60
C ARG A 308 -4.99 26.70 7.85
N GLN A 309 -3.80 26.27 8.25
CA GLN A 309 -3.16 25.13 7.63
C GLN A 309 -3.65 23.88 8.32
N ILE A 310 -4.54 23.21 7.63
CA ILE A 310 -5.00 21.90 8.04
C ILE A 310 -4.05 20.90 7.36
N PRO A 311 -3.13 20.24 8.10
CA PRO A 311 -2.29 19.21 7.51
C PRO A 311 -3.17 18.07 7.01
N GLY A 312 -3.31 17.99 5.68
CA GLY A 312 -4.29 17.13 5.02
C GLY A 312 -3.69 16.13 4.02
N SER A 313 -2.36 15.95 3.95
CA SER A 313 -1.72 15.09 2.93
C SER A 313 -2.27 13.67 2.85
N ASN A 314 -2.44 12.96 3.99
CA ASN A 314 -3.06 11.64 3.99
C ASN A 314 -4.48 11.68 3.42
N LEU A 315 -5.27 12.68 3.85
CA LEU A 315 -6.64 12.85 3.43
C LEU A 315 -6.73 13.18 1.93
N TYR A 316 -5.85 14.05 1.44
CA TYR A 316 -5.73 14.45 0.04
C TYR A 316 -5.38 13.26 -0.84
N PHE A 317 -4.26 12.58 -0.55
CA PHE A 317 -3.83 11.43 -1.35
C PHE A 317 -4.86 10.29 -1.29
N ALA A 318 -5.39 10.00 -0.11
CA ALA A 318 -6.36 8.92 0.03
C ALA A 318 -7.69 9.24 -0.68
N ALA A 319 -8.16 10.49 -0.65
CA ALA A 319 -9.35 10.91 -1.41
C ALA A 319 -9.16 10.74 -2.92
N TRP A 320 -8.01 11.17 -3.46
CA TRP A 320 -7.66 10.95 -4.87
C TRP A 320 -7.52 9.48 -5.22
N ILE A 321 -6.90 8.66 -4.37
CA ILE A 321 -6.81 7.21 -4.57
C ILE A 321 -8.21 6.58 -4.58
N CYS A 322 -9.12 6.99 -3.69
CA CYS A 322 -10.49 6.48 -3.68
C CYS A 322 -11.24 6.84 -4.96
N PHE A 323 -11.10 8.08 -5.44
CA PHE A 323 -11.66 8.52 -6.72
C PHE A 323 -11.13 7.68 -7.89
N LEU A 324 -9.81 7.57 -8.02
CA LEU A 324 -9.17 6.83 -9.10
C LEU A 324 -9.46 5.32 -9.03
N ALA A 325 -9.55 4.76 -7.82
CA ALA A 325 -9.97 3.37 -7.62
C ALA A 325 -11.40 3.15 -8.09
N SER A 326 -12.33 4.07 -7.78
CA SER A 326 -13.73 4.01 -8.24
C SER A 326 -13.83 4.04 -9.77
N VAL A 327 -13.04 4.90 -10.43
CA VAL A 327 -12.93 4.94 -11.91
C VAL A 327 -12.34 3.65 -12.47
N ASN A 328 -11.26 3.15 -11.85
CA ASN A 328 -10.58 1.94 -12.31
C ASN A 328 -11.44 0.68 -12.14
N ILE A 329 -12.33 0.59 -11.14
CA ILE A 329 -13.32 -0.49 -11.03
C ILE A 329 -14.19 -0.53 -12.29
N THR A 330 -14.73 0.62 -12.71
CA THR A 330 -15.57 0.72 -13.92
C THR A 330 -14.81 0.31 -15.19
N PHE A 331 -13.54 0.70 -15.33
CA PHE A 331 -12.72 0.28 -16.48
C PHE A 331 -12.40 -1.22 -16.46
N ARG A 332 -12.07 -1.78 -15.30
CA ARG A 332 -11.81 -3.21 -15.12
C ARG A 332 -13.05 -4.05 -15.40
N TRP A 333 -14.20 -3.60 -14.91
CA TRP A 333 -15.50 -4.20 -15.20
C TRP A 333 -15.76 -4.24 -16.72
N LYS A 334 -15.59 -3.11 -17.41
CA LYS A 334 -15.78 -3.04 -18.87
C LYS A 334 -14.81 -3.94 -19.63
N ALA A 335 -13.55 -4.01 -19.18
CA ALA A 335 -12.54 -4.88 -19.79
C ALA A 335 -12.90 -6.37 -19.61
N ALA A 336 -13.35 -6.78 -18.42
CA ALA A 336 -13.79 -8.14 -18.15
C ALA A 336 -14.98 -8.52 -19.04
N GLN A 337 -15.97 -7.63 -19.17
CA GLN A 337 -17.13 -7.83 -20.04
C GLN A 337 -16.75 -8.00 -21.52
N ALA A 338 -15.78 -7.20 -22.00
CA ALA A 338 -15.29 -7.30 -23.38
C ALA A 338 -14.64 -8.66 -23.66
N ILE A 339 -13.87 -9.21 -22.71
CA ILE A 339 -13.26 -10.53 -22.82
C ILE A 339 -14.33 -11.63 -22.88
N GLN A 340 -15.35 -11.55 -22.02
CA GLN A 340 -16.46 -12.50 -22.03
C GLN A 340 -17.22 -12.49 -23.37
N PHE A 341 -17.46 -11.29 -23.94
CA PHE A 341 -18.08 -11.19 -25.26
C PHE A 341 -17.20 -11.79 -26.36
N ALA A 342 -15.88 -11.57 -26.32
CA ALA A 342 -14.95 -12.17 -27.28
C ALA A 342 -14.95 -13.71 -27.18
N HIS A 343 -14.91 -14.27 -25.97
CA HIS A 343 -14.99 -15.72 -25.74
C HIS A 343 -16.34 -16.29 -26.21
N ALA A 344 -17.45 -15.60 -25.96
CA ALA A 344 -18.77 -16.03 -26.43
C ALA A 344 -18.87 -16.02 -27.97
N GLN A 345 -18.24 -15.06 -28.65
CA GLN A 345 -18.17 -15.03 -30.11
C GLN A 345 -17.28 -16.15 -30.66
N GLN A 346 -16.11 -16.41 -30.06
CA GLN A 346 -15.23 -17.51 -30.44
C GLN A 346 -15.92 -18.87 -30.28
N LYS A 347 -16.62 -19.08 -29.16
CA LYS A 347 -17.38 -20.30 -28.92
C LYS A 347 -18.48 -20.51 -29.97
N ARG A 348 -19.26 -19.47 -30.28
CA ARG A 348 -20.28 -19.53 -31.35
C ARG A 348 -19.70 -19.79 -32.73
N ALA A 349 -18.50 -19.28 -33.01
CA ALA A 349 -17.81 -19.56 -34.27
C ALA A 349 -17.36 -21.03 -34.34
N GLN A 350 -16.81 -21.56 -33.25
CA GLN A 350 -16.42 -22.97 -33.15
C GLN A 350 -17.62 -23.92 -33.25
N ASP A 351 -18.72 -23.61 -32.57
CA ASP A 351 -19.95 -24.41 -32.64
C ASP A 351 -20.53 -24.48 -34.08
N ARG A 352 -20.38 -23.41 -34.86
CA ARG A 352 -20.78 -23.40 -36.28
C ARG A 352 -19.89 -24.27 -37.15
N VAL A 353 -18.56 -24.27 -36.91
CA VAL A 353 -17.63 -25.14 -37.64
C VAL A 353 -17.96 -26.60 -37.34
N ASN A 354 -18.14 -26.95 -36.07
CA ASN A 354 -18.49 -28.31 -35.65
C ASN A 354 -19.84 -28.77 -36.25
N GLN A 355 -20.83 -27.88 -36.37
CA GLN A 355 -22.11 -28.19 -37.04
C GLN A 355 -21.96 -28.45 -38.54
N ILE A 356 -21.07 -27.71 -39.21
CA ILE A 356 -20.78 -27.94 -40.64
C ILE A 356 -20.09 -29.29 -40.83
N GLU A 357 -19.12 -29.61 -39.97
CA GLU A 357 -18.42 -30.90 -40.00
C GLU A 357 -19.39 -32.07 -39.76
N ALA A 358 -20.27 -31.97 -38.76
CA ALA A 358 -21.27 -32.99 -38.49
C ALA A 358 -22.25 -33.21 -39.67
N ASN A 359 -22.71 -32.13 -40.31
CA ASN A 359 -23.60 -32.25 -41.46
C ASN A 359 -22.89 -32.75 -42.72
N SER A 360 -21.58 -32.51 -42.88
CA SER A 360 -20.83 -33.03 -44.03
C SER A 360 -20.57 -34.53 -43.94
N ASP A 361 -20.52 -35.08 -42.73
CA ASP A 361 -20.39 -36.51 -42.53
C ASP A 361 -21.71 -37.23 -42.87
N ASP A 362 -22.86 -36.66 -42.51
CA ASP A 362 -24.18 -37.21 -42.86
C ASP A 362 -24.45 -37.20 -44.38
N GLU A 363 -24.05 -36.16 -45.11
CA GLU A 363 -24.21 -36.11 -46.58
C GLU A 363 -23.27 -37.09 -47.32
N ALA A 364 -22.15 -37.49 -46.73
CA ALA A 364 -21.21 -38.42 -47.36
C ALA A 364 -21.74 -39.86 -47.37
N ASP A 365 -22.55 -40.26 -46.39
CA ASP A 365 -23.12 -41.60 -46.30
C ASP A 365 -24.30 -41.80 -47.27
N ASP A 366 -25.13 -40.78 -47.52
CA ASP A 366 -26.27 -40.87 -48.46
C ASP A 366 -25.82 -41.03 -49.94
N VAL A 367 -24.59 -40.66 -50.29
CA VAL A 367 -24.06 -40.82 -51.67
C VAL A 367 -23.57 -42.24 -51.94
N LEU A 368 -23.31 -43.05 -50.91
CA LEU A 368 -22.81 -44.42 -51.06
C LEU A 368 -23.91 -45.47 -51.26
N ASP A 369 -25.18 -45.15 -50.99
CA ASP A 369 -26.31 -46.09 -51.16
C ASP A 369 -26.95 -46.08 -52.56
N ASP A 370 -26.61 -45.12 -53.42
CA ASP A 370 -27.14 -44.99 -54.80
C ASP A 370 -26.16 -45.48 -55.91
N VAL A 371 -25.07 -46.16 -55.55
CA VAL A 371 -24.08 -46.78 -56.48
C VAL A 371 -24.08 -48.30 -56.31
#